data_AF-A0A2H0S816-F1
#
_entry.id   AF-A0A2H0S816-F1
#
_cell.length_a   1.000
_cell.length_b   1.000
_cell.length_c   1.000
_cell.angle_alpha   90.00
_cell.angle_beta   90.00
_cell.angle_gamma   90.00
#
_symmetry.space_group_name_H-M   'P 1'
#
loop_
_entity.id
_entity.type
_entity.pdbx_description
1 polymer ?
#
loop_
_entity_poly.entity_id
_entity_poly.type
_entity_poly.pdbx_seq_one_letter_code
_entity_poly.pdbx_strand_id
1 'polypeptide(L)'
;MVHDKIALLLKDIAKVKEELSGIKKDIKIEETIEDEQYLQLKKALKELKAQVKDKQDEHMSELASDDHYNKLRELRLKAEEELAHANEALFKVLDELPKKYFEIQIDTENGPVKVQVQPEMKIFLNGKEEKKRV
;
A
#
# COMPACT_ATOMS: atom_id res chain seq x y z
N MET A 1 -36.77 42.62 5.89
CA MET A 1 -37.62 41.41 6.05
C MET A 1 -36.89 40.10 5.75
N VAL A 2 -36.42 39.85 4.52
CA VAL A 2 -35.71 38.58 4.20
C VAL A 2 -34.30 38.55 4.81
N HIS A 3 -33.55 39.66 4.73
CA HIS A 3 -32.23 39.77 5.35
C HIS A 3 -32.25 39.63 6.88
N ASP A 4 -33.28 40.16 7.55
CA ASP A 4 -33.41 40.02 9.02
C ASP A 4 -33.66 38.56 9.43
N LYS A 5 -34.45 37.81 8.64
CA LYS A 5 -34.64 36.36 8.83
C LYS A 5 -33.33 35.59 8.63
N ILE A 6 -32.55 35.93 7.60
CA ILE A 6 -31.24 35.31 7.36
C ILE A 6 -30.30 35.59 8.54
N ALA A 7 -30.25 36.83 9.04
CA ALA A 7 -29.42 37.21 10.18
C ALA A 7 -29.82 36.48 11.48
N LEU A 8 -31.12 36.29 11.73
CA LEU A 8 -31.63 35.49 12.84
C LEU A 8 -31.21 34.02 12.73
N LEU A 9 -31.42 33.41 11.57
CA LEU A 9 -31.02 32.01 11.32
C LEU A 9 -29.51 31.80 11.49
N LEU A 10 -28.70 32.76 11.05
CA LEU A 10 -27.23 32.68 11.23
C LEU A 10 -26.83 32.76 12.70
N LYS A 11 -27.51 33.57 13.52
CA LYS A 11 -27.29 33.63 14.97
C LYS A 11 -27.70 32.32 15.66
N ASP A 12 -28.85 31.76 15.27
CA ASP A 12 -29.33 30.48 15.79
C ASP A 12 -28.35 29.35 15.44
N ILE A 13 -27.86 29.31 14.19
CA ILE A 13 -26.83 28.36 13.76
C ILE A 13 -25.54 28.53 14.56
N ALA A 14 -25.09 29.75 14.81
CA ALA A 14 -23.88 30.00 15.59
C ALA A 14 -24.02 29.49 17.03
N LYS A 15 -25.17 29.74 17.66
CA LYS A 15 -25.49 29.26 19.00
C LYS A 15 -25.53 27.72 19.07
N VAL A 16 -26.24 27.08 18.13
CA VAL A 16 -26.31 25.61 18.06
C VAL A 16 -24.92 24.99 17.84
N LYS A 17 -24.05 25.63 17.05
CA LYS A 17 -22.66 25.18 16.87
C LYS A 17 -21.84 25.24 18.16
N GLU A 18 -22.02 26.29 18.96
CA GLU A 18 -21.35 26.46 20.24
C GLU A 18 -21.82 25.39 21.24
N GLU A 19 -23.14 25.20 21.35
CA GLU A 19 -23.75 24.16 22.19
C GLU A 19 -23.26 22.76 21.78
N LEU A 20 -23.25 22.46 20.48
CA LEU A 20 -22.72 21.20 19.96
C LEU A 20 -21.23 21.01 20.28
N SER A 21 -20.43 22.08 20.27
CA SER A 21 -19.02 21.99 20.66
C SER A 21 -18.84 21.70 22.15
N GLY A 22 -19.73 22.21 23.01
CA GLY A 22 -19.75 21.90 24.43
C GLY A 22 -20.10 20.43 24.66
N ILE A 23 -21.23 19.99 24.11
CA ILE A 23 -21.71 18.60 24.22
C ILE A 23 -20.65 17.60 23.75
N LYS A 24 -19.94 17.88 22.65
CA LYS A 24 -18.86 17.01 22.16
C LYS A 24 -17.68 16.88 23.14
N LYS A 25 -17.34 17.95 23.87
CA LYS A 25 -16.29 17.90 24.88
C LYS A 25 -16.74 17.07 26.07
N ASP A 26 -17.98 17.28 26.52
CA ASP A 26 -18.54 16.55 27.66
C ASP A 26 -18.67 15.06 27.37
N ILE A 27 -19.20 14.69 26.20
CA ILE A 27 -19.24 13.29 25.74
C ILE A 27 -17.84 12.68 25.76
N LYS A 28 -16.83 13.40 25.27
CA LYS A 28 -15.45 12.89 25.23
C LYS A 28 -14.89 12.65 26.64
N ILE A 29 -15.28 13.45 27.62
CA ILE A 29 -14.88 13.26 29.03
C ILE A 29 -15.56 12.00 29.57
N GLU A 30 -16.87 11.86 29.39
CA GLU A 30 -17.64 10.69 29.84
C GLU A 30 -17.19 9.39 29.18
N GLU A 31 -16.82 9.43 27.89
CA GLU A 31 -16.27 8.28 27.14
C GLU A 31 -14.82 7.96 27.53
N THR A 32 -14.15 8.83 28.30
CA THR A 32 -12.78 8.56 28.76
C THR A 32 -12.81 7.53 29.86
N ILE A 33 -12.22 6.37 29.56
CA ILE A 33 -12.06 5.29 30.54
C ILE A 33 -10.92 5.66 31.49
N GLU A 34 -11.26 6.05 32.71
CA GLU A 34 -10.32 6.38 33.80
C GLU A 34 -9.97 5.17 34.70
N ASP A 35 -10.52 3.99 34.37
CA ASP A 35 -10.21 2.76 35.10
C ASP A 35 -8.70 2.47 35.14
N GLU A 36 -8.18 2.26 36.34
CA GLU A 36 -6.75 2.09 36.58
C GLU A 36 -6.19 0.86 35.86
N GLN A 37 -6.97 -0.23 35.79
CA GLN A 37 -6.56 -1.44 35.08
C GLN A 37 -6.47 -1.18 33.57
N TYR A 38 -7.47 -0.53 32.98
CA TYR A 38 -7.43 -0.12 31.58
C TYR A 38 -6.21 0.78 31.26
N LEU A 39 -5.91 1.77 32.10
CA LEU A 39 -4.76 2.66 31.90
C LEU A 39 -3.43 1.90 32.01
N GLN A 40 -3.30 0.98 32.96
CA GLN A 40 -2.14 0.10 33.08
C GLN A 40 -1.99 -0.81 31.85
N LEU A 41 -3.07 -1.44 31.38
CA LEU A 41 -3.07 -2.28 30.16
C LEU A 41 -2.68 -1.47 28.92
N LYS A 42 -3.20 -0.24 28.78
CA LYS A 42 -2.84 0.65 27.68
C LYS A 42 -1.37 1.03 27.71
N LYS A 43 -0.80 1.27 28.89
CA LYS A 43 0.63 1.54 29.07
C LYS A 43 1.47 0.31 28.71
N ALA A 44 1.11 -0.86 29.23
CA ALA A 44 1.78 -2.12 28.93
C ALA A 44 1.76 -2.44 27.42
N LEU A 45 0.63 -2.19 26.74
CA LEU A 45 0.53 -2.36 25.29
C LEU A 45 1.47 -1.42 24.53
N LYS A 46 1.61 -0.18 24.98
CA LYS A 46 2.53 0.78 24.37
C LYS A 46 3.98 0.35 24.55
N GLU A 47 4.35 -0.10 25.75
CA GLU A 47 5.69 -0.62 26.06
C GLU A 47 5.99 -1.88 25.24
N LEU A 48 5.04 -2.82 25.15
CA LEU A 48 5.20 -4.03 24.36
C LEU A 48 5.38 -3.72 22.86
N LYS A 49 4.61 -2.76 22.32
CA LYS A 49 4.79 -2.30 20.94
C LYS A 49 6.18 -1.69 20.70
N ALA A 50 6.72 -0.95 21.67
CA ALA A 50 8.07 -0.43 21.58
C ALA A 50 9.09 -1.58 21.57
N GLN A 51 8.99 -2.53 22.51
CA GLN A 51 9.89 -3.68 22.58
C GLN A 51 9.87 -4.55 21.31
N VAL A 52 8.69 -4.76 20.72
CA VAL A 52 8.57 -5.49 19.44
C VAL A 52 9.30 -4.74 18.32
N LYS A 53 9.15 -3.41 18.27
CA LYS A 53 9.85 -2.60 17.28
C LYS A 53 11.36 -2.65 17.50
N ASP A 54 11.82 -2.49 18.74
CA ASP A 54 13.25 -2.55 19.06
C ASP A 54 13.84 -3.90 18.65
N LYS A 55 13.12 -5.00 18.88
CA LYS A 55 13.53 -6.35 18.43
C LYS A 55 13.54 -6.50 16.91
N GLN A 56 12.60 -5.90 16.20
CA GLN A 56 12.60 -5.90 14.73
C GLN A 56 13.79 -5.10 14.18
N ASP A 57 14.07 -3.94 14.77
CA ASP A 57 15.18 -3.08 14.35
C ASP A 57 16.53 -3.75 14.65
N GLU A 58 16.67 -4.40 15.82
CA GLU A 58 17.83 -5.25 16.17
C GLU A 58 18.03 -6.37 15.14
N HIS A 59 16.98 -7.15 14.85
CA HIS A 59 17.06 -8.25 13.91
C HIS A 59 17.41 -7.80 12.48
N MET A 60 16.85 -6.67 12.03
CA MET A 60 17.19 -6.09 10.73
C MET A 60 18.63 -5.59 10.68
N SER A 61 19.15 -5.05 11.78
CA SER A 61 20.55 -4.64 11.91
C SER A 61 21.51 -5.84 11.87
N GLU A 62 21.14 -6.92 12.55
CA GLU A 62 21.87 -8.20 12.49
C GLU A 62 21.89 -8.77 11.07
N LEU A 63 20.73 -8.83 10.41
CA LEU A 63 20.64 -9.28 9.01
C LEU A 63 21.45 -8.38 8.06
N ALA A 64 21.45 -7.07 8.26
CA ALA A 64 22.25 -6.15 7.45
C ALA A 64 23.76 -6.37 7.62
N SER A 65 24.18 -6.89 8.76
CA SER A 65 25.57 -7.25 9.05
C SER A 65 25.94 -8.66 8.59
N ASP A 66 24.96 -9.48 8.20
CA ASP A 66 25.16 -10.83 7.71
C ASP A 66 25.57 -10.83 6.22
N ASP A 67 26.79 -11.26 5.95
CA ASP A 67 27.36 -11.40 4.60
C ASP A 67 26.52 -12.32 3.70
N HIS A 68 25.89 -13.37 4.25
CA HIS A 68 25.06 -14.28 3.48
C HIS A 68 23.76 -13.60 3.04
N TYR A 69 23.12 -12.86 3.94
CA TYR A 69 21.93 -12.07 3.61
C TYR A 69 22.23 -11.02 2.55
N ASN A 70 23.35 -10.31 2.67
CA ASN A 70 23.77 -9.32 1.68
C ASN A 70 24.03 -9.94 0.30
N LYS A 71 24.67 -11.12 0.24
CA LYS A 71 24.85 -11.87 -1.02
C LYS A 71 23.51 -12.25 -1.65
N LEU A 72 22.56 -12.76 -0.87
CA LEU A 72 21.23 -13.08 -1.37
C LEU A 72 20.49 -11.84 -1.88
N ARG A 73 20.64 -10.70 -1.19
CA ARG A 73 20.05 -9.43 -1.60
C ARG A 73 20.64 -8.93 -2.92
N GLU A 74 21.95 -9.03 -3.12
CA GLU A 74 22.59 -8.69 -4.39
C GLU A 74 22.16 -9.61 -5.53
N LEU A 75 22.09 -10.93 -5.28
CA LEU A 75 21.60 -11.90 -6.26
C LEU A 75 20.15 -11.60 -6.65
N ARG A 76 19.30 -11.24 -5.69
CA ARG A 76 17.90 -10.84 -5.98
C ARG A 76 17.86 -9.60 -6.86
N LEU A 77 18.64 -8.56 -6.55
CA LEU A 77 18.69 -7.33 -7.33
C LEU A 77 19.15 -7.60 -8.77
N LYS A 78 20.21 -8.41 -8.95
CA LYS A 78 20.67 -8.82 -10.28
C LYS A 78 19.60 -9.57 -11.07
N ALA A 79 18.92 -10.52 -10.43
CA ALA A 79 17.83 -11.26 -11.08
C ALA A 79 16.64 -10.36 -11.45
N GLU A 80 16.30 -9.37 -10.61
CA GLU A 80 15.28 -8.36 -10.90
C GLU A 80 15.68 -7.46 -12.08
N GLU A 81 16.94 -7.03 -12.16
CA GLU A 81 17.49 -6.25 -13.27
C GLU A 81 17.51 -7.06 -14.58
N GLU A 82 17.98 -8.31 -14.54
CA GLU A 82 17.97 -9.22 -15.69
C GLU A 82 16.54 -9.45 -16.21
N LEU A 83 15.57 -9.64 -15.30
CA LEU A 83 14.16 -9.77 -15.65
C LEU A 83 13.62 -8.47 -16.27
N ALA A 84 13.97 -7.30 -15.72
CA ALA A 84 13.57 -6.02 -16.28
C ALA A 84 14.13 -5.81 -17.69
N HIS A 85 15.41 -6.13 -17.91
CA HIS A 85 16.03 -6.07 -19.23
C HIS A 85 15.42 -7.06 -20.22
N ALA A 86 15.14 -8.29 -19.80
CA ALA A 86 14.47 -9.29 -20.63
C ALA A 86 13.04 -8.85 -21.00
N ASN A 87 12.30 -8.26 -20.07
CA ASN A 87 10.98 -7.69 -20.32
C ASN A 87 11.07 -6.50 -21.28
N GLU A 88 12.02 -5.59 -21.10
CA GLU A 88 12.20 -4.46 -22.02
C GLU A 88 12.52 -4.95 -23.44
N ALA A 89 13.40 -5.95 -23.57
CA ALA A 89 13.70 -6.58 -24.85
C ALA A 89 12.45 -7.24 -25.47
N LEU A 90 11.65 -7.95 -24.66
CA LEU A 90 10.37 -8.53 -25.10
C LEU A 90 9.43 -7.44 -25.63
N PHE A 91 9.24 -6.34 -24.89
CA PHE A 91 8.38 -5.23 -25.33
C PHE A 91 8.89 -4.57 -26.63
N LYS A 92 10.21 -4.41 -26.80
CA LYS A 92 10.78 -3.88 -28.06
C LYS A 92 10.47 -4.78 -29.26
N VAL A 93 10.66 -6.09 -29.10
CA VAL A 93 10.34 -7.07 -30.16
C VAL A 93 8.83 -7.08 -30.45
N LEU A 94 7.99 -6.92 -29.42
CA LEU A 94 6.54 -6.85 -29.59
C LEU A 94 6.08 -5.58 -30.28
N ASP A 95 6.75 -4.45 -30.09
CA ASP A 95 6.45 -3.18 -30.78
C ASP A 95 6.71 -3.28 -32.30
N GLU A 96 7.62 -4.14 -32.73
CA GLU A 96 7.91 -4.40 -34.15
C GLU A 96 6.89 -5.34 -34.83
N LEU A 97 6.08 -6.06 -34.05
CA LEU A 97 5.11 -7.01 -34.59
C LEU A 97 3.84 -6.32 -35.11
N PRO A 98 3.23 -6.85 -36.19
CA PRO A 98 1.98 -6.32 -36.71
C PRO A 98 0.88 -6.43 -35.63
N LYS A 99 0.02 -5.40 -35.53
CA LYS A 99 -1.11 -5.33 -34.58
C LYS A 99 -2.23 -6.33 -34.90
N LYS A 100 -1.90 -7.62 -34.91
CA LYS A 100 -2.79 -8.75 -35.13
C LYS A 100 -2.65 -9.71 -33.96
N TYR A 101 -3.71 -10.44 -33.66
CA TYR A 101 -3.67 -11.46 -32.62
C TYR A 101 -2.69 -12.57 -33.00
N PHE A 102 -1.82 -12.94 -32.08
CA PHE A 102 -1.03 -14.17 -32.17
C PHE A 102 -0.79 -14.75 -30.77
N GLU A 103 -0.72 -16.08 -30.71
CA GLU A 103 -0.48 -16.87 -29.51
C GLU A 103 0.82 -17.65 -29.70
N ILE A 104 1.71 -17.57 -28.70
CA ILE A 104 2.95 -18.35 -28.65
C ILE A 104 2.93 -19.13 -27.35
N GLN A 105 3.12 -20.44 -27.44
CA GLN A 105 3.31 -21.32 -26.30
C GLN A 105 4.73 -21.87 -26.33
N ILE A 106 5.46 -21.70 -25.24
CA ILE A 106 6.81 -22.24 -25.07
C ILE A 106 6.79 -23.14 -23.84
N ASP A 107 7.22 -24.38 -23.98
CA ASP A 107 7.41 -25.28 -22.85
C ASP A 107 8.77 -25.00 -22.21
N THR A 108 8.75 -24.61 -20.92
CA THR A 108 9.96 -24.41 -20.11
C THR A 108 10.05 -25.48 -19.04
N GLU A 109 11.22 -25.65 -18.41
CA GLU A 109 11.41 -26.60 -17.31
C GLU A 109 10.47 -26.35 -16.11
N ASN A 110 9.96 -25.12 -15.95
CA ASN A 110 9.02 -24.72 -14.91
C ASN A 110 7.53 -24.75 -15.36
N GLY A 111 7.25 -25.29 -16.54
CA GLY A 111 5.92 -25.40 -17.12
C GLY A 111 5.71 -24.54 -18.38
N PRO A 112 4.54 -24.66 -19.03
CA PRO A 112 4.24 -23.94 -20.26
C PRO A 112 4.01 -22.45 -20.01
N VAL A 113 4.74 -21.60 -20.73
CA VAL A 113 4.53 -20.15 -20.77
C VAL A 113 3.69 -19.84 -22.00
N LYS A 114 2.54 -19.18 -21.78
CA LYS A 114 1.67 -18.69 -22.86
C LYS A 114 1.77 -17.18 -22.98
N VAL A 115 2.12 -16.71 -24.17
CA VAL A 115 2.13 -15.29 -24.54
C VAL A 115 0.99 -15.06 -25.52
N GLN A 116 0.02 -14.23 -25.13
CA GLN A 116 -1.09 -13.80 -25.98
C GLN A 116 -1.00 -12.30 -26.20
N VAL A 117 -0.90 -11.90 -27.47
CA VAL A 117 -0.84 -10.48 -27.87
C VAL A 117 -2.15 -10.09 -28.53
N GLN A 118 -2.83 -9.07 -27.99
CA GLN A 118 -4.08 -8.55 -28.54
C GLN A 118 -3.85 -7.26 -29.38
N PRO A 119 -4.79 -6.89 -30.28
CA PRO A 119 -4.66 -5.70 -31.15
C PRO A 119 -4.53 -4.37 -30.41
N GLU A 120 -5.07 -4.30 -29.19
CA GLU A 120 -4.71 -3.30 -28.19
C GLU A 120 -3.57 -3.90 -27.37
N MET A 121 -2.39 -3.28 -27.32
CA MET A 121 -1.11 -3.77 -26.75
C MET A 121 -1.17 -4.19 -25.26
N LYS A 122 -2.01 -5.16 -24.92
CA LYS A 122 -2.23 -5.75 -23.60
C LYS A 122 -1.57 -7.13 -23.63
N ILE A 123 -0.52 -7.29 -22.84
CA ILE A 123 0.19 -8.56 -22.72
C ILE A 123 -0.39 -9.33 -21.54
N PHE A 124 -0.71 -10.60 -21.78
CA PHE A 124 -1.07 -11.53 -20.73
C PHE A 124 0.02 -12.58 -20.57
N LEU A 125 0.61 -12.66 -19.38
CA LEU A 125 1.53 -13.74 -19.00
C LEU A 125 0.80 -14.66 -18.02
N ASN A 126 0.55 -15.90 -18.44
CA ASN A 126 -0.24 -16.88 -17.67
C ASN A 126 -1.62 -16.34 -17.19
N GLY A 127 -2.28 -15.51 -18.02
CA GLY A 127 -3.60 -14.97 -17.73
C GLY A 127 -3.64 -13.71 -16.86
N LYS A 128 -2.49 -13.17 -16.43
CA LYS A 128 -2.39 -11.87 -15.74
C LYS A 128 -1.93 -10.78 -16.70
N GLU A 129 -2.59 -9.62 -16.66
CA GLU A 129 -2.22 -8.44 -17.46
C GLU A 129 -0.90 -7.85 -16.93
N GLU A 130 0.15 -7.87 -17.76
CA GLU A 130 1.42 -7.18 -17.50
C GLU A 130 1.34 -5.77 -18.09
N LYS A 131 1.16 -4.77 -17.22
CA LYS A 131 1.17 -3.36 -17.62
C LYS A 131 2.59 -2.85 -17.59
N LYS A 132 3.03 -2.22 -18.69
CA LYS A 132 4.30 -1.47 -18.76
C LYS A 132 4.39 -0.54 -17.54
N ARG A 133 5.29 -0.85 -16.61
CA ARG A 133 5.62 0.08 -15.52
C ARG A 133 6.45 1.19 -16.13
N VAL A 134 5.89 2.41 -16.14
CA VAL A 134 6.58 3.65 -16.49
C VAL A 134 7.53 4.01 -15.37
#